data_AF-A0A8I1SA78-F1
#
_entry.id   AF-A0A8I1SA78-F1
#
_cell.length_a   1.000
_cell.length_b   1.000
_cell.length_c   1.000
_cell.angle_alpha   90.00
_cell.angle_beta   90.00
_cell.angle_gamma   90.00
#
_symmetry.space_group_name_H-M   'P 1'
#
loop_
_entity.id
_entity.type
_entity.pdbx_description
1 polymer ?
#
loop_
_entity_poly.entity_id
_entity_poly.type
_entity_poly.pdbx_seq_one_letter_code
_entity_poly.pdbx_strand_id
1 'polypeptide(L)'
;MLRFFLTFIVLQLTLFGINMLGVVQQHVVLPWTALLARGCAALVTLFDASAAAAGKVLWNTVSGFGVSIEPGCNGIEACIVLFAAVIAFPSTWRHKLVGLAAGFVAVQGLNVVRVISLFYLGQWNTQVFNFAHEYLWQALIMLDVLVVWLLWVRAGSKSPEASGPPAPPEDPPAPPARSAALPQSADPLVSASLDLTPPVR
;
A
#
# COMPACT_ATOMS: atom_id res chain seq x y z
N MET A 1 -7.93 -15.35 -6.46
CA MET A 1 -7.65 -15.49 -5.00
C MET A 1 -6.66 -16.60 -4.69
N LEU A 2 -6.85 -17.84 -5.15
CA LEU A 2 -5.90 -18.94 -4.85
C LEU A 2 -4.45 -18.67 -5.30
N ARG A 3 -4.24 -18.14 -6.51
CA ARG A 3 -2.88 -17.81 -7.02
C ARG A 3 -2.15 -16.79 -6.13
N PHE A 4 -2.85 -15.75 -5.70
CA PHE A 4 -2.32 -14.75 -4.76
C PHE A 4 -1.90 -15.42 -3.45
N PHE A 5 -2.81 -16.19 -2.86
CA PHE A 5 -2.57 -16.85 -1.58
C PHE A 5 -1.38 -17.82 -1.65
N LEU A 6 -1.31 -18.68 -2.67
CA LEU A 6 -0.18 -19.60 -2.86
C LEU A 6 1.14 -18.85 -3.07
N THR A 7 1.14 -17.80 -3.90
CA THR A 7 2.34 -16.98 -4.16
C THR A 7 2.81 -16.30 -2.86
N PHE A 8 1.88 -15.74 -2.09
CA PHE A 8 2.17 -15.13 -0.80
C PHE A 8 2.81 -16.13 0.17
N ILE A 9 2.21 -17.31 0.35
CA ILE A 9 2.74 -18.34 1.25
C ILE A 9 4.13 -18.81 0.81
N VAL A 10 4.34 -19.06 -0.49
CA VAL A 10 5.66 -19.47 -1.01
C VAL A 10 6.71 -18.39 -0.78
N LEU A 11 6.38 -17.12 -1.08
CA LEU A 11 7.29 -16.00 -0.81
C LEU A 11 7.58 -15.86 0.68
N GLN A 12 6.57 -16.00 1.53
CA GLN A 12 6.72 -15.87 2.98
C GLN A 12 7.66 -16.93 3.54
N LEU A 13 7.44 -18.21 3.20
CA LEU A 13 8.27 -19.32 3.63
C LEU A 13 9.70 -19.19 3.09
N THR A 14 9.84 -18.78 1.84
CA THR A 14 11.16 -18.61 1.20
C THR A 14 11.94 -17.47 1.86
N LEU A 15 11.34 -16.29 2.01
CA LEU A 15 12.03 -15.12 2.58
C LEU A 15 12.35 -15.32 4.07
N PHE A 16 11.46 -15.93 4.86
CA PHE A 16 11.78 -16.29 6.24
C PHE A 16 12.85 -17.38 6.32
N GLY A 17 12.79 -18.39 5.45
CA GLY A 17 13.82 -19.43 5.36
C GLY A 17 15.19 -18.84 5.04
N ILE A 18 15.26 -17.91 4.08
CA ILE A 18 16.49 -17.15 3.76
C ILE A 18 16.93 -16.31 4.96
N ASN A 19 16.01 -15.60 5.63
CA ASN A 19 16.33 -14.80 6.82
C ASN A 19 16.93 -15.64 7.95
N MET A 20 16.54 -16.90 8.10
CA MET A 20 17.09 -17.82 9.11
C MET A 20 18.50 -18.34 8.77
N LEU A 21 19.00 -18.16 7.54
CA LEU A 21 20.35 -18.61 7.18
C LEU A 21 21.41 -17.81 7.96
N GLY A 22 22.38 -18.52 8.55
CA GLY A 22 23.44 -17.89 9.35
C GLY A 22 24.24 -16.83 8.58
N VAL A 23 24.47 -17.04 7.28
CA VAL A 23 25.16 -16.06 6.42
C VAL A 23 24.36 -14.77 6.29
N VAL A 24 23.03 -14.88 6.10
CA VAL A 24 22.12 -13.73 5.99
C VAL A 24 22.03 -13.01 7.33
N GLN A 25 21.96 -13.76 8.43
CA GLN A 25 22.02 -13.20 9.77
C GLN A 25 23.29 -12.36 9.97
N GLN A 26 24.47 -12.90 9.63
CA GLN A 26 25.74 -12.22 9.87
C GLN A 26 26.03 -11.05 8.93
N HIS A 27 25.64 -11.14 7.65
CA HIS A 27 26.04 -10.16 6.64
C HIS A 27 24.94 -9.15 6.27
N VAL A 28 23.69 -9.43 6.62
CA VAL A 28 22.55 -8.56 6.30
C VAL A 28 21.85 -8.11 7.59
N VAL A 29 21.38 -9.05 8.40
CA VAL A 29 20.54 -8.75 9.57
C VAL A 29 21.31 -8.02 10.65
N LEU A 30 22.48 -8.53 11.07
CA LEU A 30 23.27 -7.90 12.13
C LEU A 30 23.83 -6.53 11.73
N PRO A 31 24.39 -6.33 10.51
CA PRO A 31 24.81 -5.00 10.06
C PRO A 31 23.63 -4.01 9.96
N TRP A 32 22.47 -4.46 9.47
CA TRP A 32 21.25 -3.65 9.48
C TRP A 32 20.82 -3.26 10.89
N THR A 33 20.85 -4.22 11.81
CA THR A 33 20.49 -4.01 13.21
C THR A 33 21.45 -3.03 13.88
N ALA A 34 22.75 -3.10 13.57
CA ALA A 34 23.72 -2.13 14.06
C ALA A 34 23.52 -0.73 13.48
N LEU A 35 23.15 -0.63 12.19
CA LEU A 35 22.78 0.64 11.57
C LEU A 35 21.55 1.25 12.24
N LEU A 36 20.53 0.44 12.50
CA LEU A 36 19.33 0.83 13.24
C LEU A 36 19.68 1.34 14.64
N ALA A 37 20.50 0.61 15.41
CA ALA A 37 20.94 1.04 16.73
C ALA A 37 21.65 2.40 16.71
N ARG A 38 22.55 2.61 15.74
CA ARG A 38 23.23 3.90 15.52
C ARG A 38 22.24 5.01 15.14
N GLY A 39 21.27 4.72 14.28
CA GLY A 39 20.22 5.67 13.90
C GLY A 39 19.37 6.08 15.10
N CYS A 40 18.96 5.12 15.93
CA CYS A 40 18.24 5.39 17.18
C CYS A 40 19.09 6.24 18.13
N ALA A 41 20.37 5.89 18.34
CA ALA A 41 21.27 6.69 19.17
C ALA A 41 21.39 8.13 18.65
N ALA A 42 21.62 8.32 17.35
CA ALA A 42 21.71 9.64 16.75
C ALA A 42 20.45 10.49 16.99
N LEU A 43 19.26 9.87 16.85
CA LEU A 43 17.99 10.55 17.11
C LEU A 43 17.81 10.89 18.60
N VAL A 44 18.16 9.97 19.50
CA VAL A 44 18.05 10.18 20.94
C VAL A 44 19.02 11.26 21.41
N THR A 45 20.24 11.30 20.87
CA THR A 45 21.24 12.33 21.21
C THR A 45 20.84 13.76 20.86
N LEU A 46 19.78 13.96 20.07
CA LEU A 46 19.22 15.29 19.84
C LEU A 46 18.65 15.93 21.12
N PHE A 47 18.25 15.12 22.12
CA PHE A 47 17.68 15.59 23.38
C PHE A 47 18.22 14.87 24.63
N ASP A 48 18.93 13.76 24.47
CA ASP A 48 19.55 13.00 25.56
C ASP A 48 20.98 12.57 25.15
N ALA A 49 21.97 13.37 25.59
CA ALA A 49 23.38 13.15 25.29
C ALA A 49 23.97 11.88 25.95
N SER A 50 23.23 11.23 26.85
CA SER A 50 23.71 10.02 27.51
C SER A 50 23.59 8.76 26.64
N ALA A 51 22.80 8.81 25.56
CA ALA A 51 22.61 7.68 24.66
C ALA A 51 23.80 7.45 23.72
N ALA A 52 24.20 6.20 23.56
CA ALA A 52 25.23 5.77 22.63
C ALA A 52 24.90 4.39 22.05
N ALA A 53 25.54 4.02 20.94
CA ALA A 53 25.36 2.71 20.30
C ALA A 53 26.70 1.98 20.14
N ALA A 54 26.71 0.68 20.43
CA ALA A 54 27.84 -0.22 20.24
C ALA A 54 27.36 -1.49 19.51
N GLY A 55 27.67 -1.61 18.23
CA GLY A 55 27.11 -2.68 17.39
C GLY A 55 25.57 -2.61 17.36
N LYS A 56 24.92 -3.70 17.77
CA LYS A 56 23.44 -3.82 17.90
C LYS A 56 22.88 -3.34 19.25
N VAL A 57 23.73 -2.87 20.16
CA VAL A 57 23.33 -2.47 21.52
C VAL A 57 23.19 -0.95 21.59
N LEU A 58 22.04 -0.49 22.11
CA LEU A 58 21.79 0.89 22.47
C LEU A 58 21.97 1.03 23.99
N TRP A 59 22.87 1.89 24.44
CA TRP A 59 23.29 1.99 25.84
C TRP A 59 23.22 3.43 26.36
N ASN A 60 22.93 3.55 27.64
CA ASN A 60 23.01 4.80 28.38
C ASN A 60 24.36 4.85 29.12
N THR A 61 25.16 5.86 28.82
CA THR A 61 26.50 6.07 29.39
C THR A 61 26.51 6.47 30.86
N VAL A 62 25.39 7.00 31.38
CA VAL A 62 25.23 7.47 32.76
C VAL A 62 24.67 6.37 33.66
N SER A 63 23.57 5.74 33.24
CA SER A 63 22.92 4.68 34.03
C SER A 63 23.56 3.30 33.86
N GLY A 64 24.37 3.11 32.80
CA GLY A 64 24.97 1.82 32.45
C GLY A 64 23.97 0.81 31.87
N PHE A 65 22.70 1.20 31.68
CA PHE A 65 21.68 0.33 31.10
C PHE A 65 21.87 0.19 29.59
N GLY A 66 21.62 -1.00 29.05
CA GLY A 66 21.71 -1.26 27.62
C GLY A 66 20.63 -2.23 27.12
N VAL A 67 20.13 -1.96 25.93
CA VAL A 67 19.18 -2.82 25.21
C VAL A 67 19.87 -3.35 23.96
N SER A 68 19.98 -4.68 23.87
CA SER A 68 20.43 -5.35 22.65
C SER A 68 19.25 -5.52 21.70
N ILE A 69 19.36 -4.99 20.48
CA ILE A 69 18.36 -5.22 19.44
C ILE A 69 18.67 -6.58 18.80
N GLU A 70 17.79 -7.55 19.03
CA GLU A 70 17.93 -8.89 18.46
C GLU A 70 17.13 -9.05 17.14
N PRO A 71 17.46 -10.07 16.32
CA PRO A 71 16.59 -10.49 15.23
C PRO A 71 15.14 -10.68 15.72
N GLY A 72 14.15 -10.21 14.96
CA GLY A 72 12.77 -10.03 15.42
C GLY A 72 12.43 -8.62 15.93
N CYS A 73 13.43 -7.84 16.34
CA CYS A 73 13.25 -6.47 16.84
C CYS A 73 13.75 -5.37 15.91
N ASN A 74 14.33 -5.74 14.77
CA ASN A 74 14.96 -4.82 13.82
C ASN A 74 14.03 -4.40 12.65
N GLY A 75 12.80 -4.92 12.63
CA GLY A 75 11.77 -4.60 11.63
C GLY A 75 11.85 -5.41 10.34
N ILE A 76 12.86 -6.26 10.15
CA ILE A 76 13.05 -7.04 8.92
C ILE A 76 11.90 -8.02 8.71
N GLU A 77 11.46 -8.72 9.76
CA GLU A 77 10.39 -9.71 9.65
C GLU A 77 9.07 -9.09 9.22
N ALA A 78 8.74 -7.89 9.74
CA ALA A 78 7.57 -7.13 9.33
C ALA A 78 7.70 -6.66 7.86
N CYS A 79 8.88 -6.20 7.45
CA CYS A 79 9.16 -5.87 6.05
C CYS A 79 9.00 -7.08 5.12
N ILE A 80 9.45 -8.27 5.53
CA ILE A 80 9.29 -9.51 4.76
C ILE A 80 7.80 -9.80 4.52
N VAL A 81 6.97 -9.74 5.57
CA VAL A 81 5.50 -9.93 5.45
C VAL A 81 4.89 -8.93 4.46
N LEU A 82 5.22 -7.65 4.61
CA LEU A 82 4.69 -6.61 3.75
C LEU A 82 5.15 -6.77 2.30
N PHE A 83 6.42 -7.08 2.08
CA PHE A 83 6.99 -7.26 0.75
C PHE A 83 6.41 -8.46 0.04
N ALA A 84 6.24 -9.58 0.75
CA ALA A 84 5.55 -10.75 0.20
C ALA A 84 4.11 -10.41 -0.20
N ALA A 85 3.38 -9.66 0.63
CA ALA A 85 2.01 -9.24 0.33
C ALA A 85 1.92 -8.33 -0.91
N VAL A 86 2.82 -7.35 -1.02
CA VAL A 86 2.89 -6.41 -2.16
C VAL A 86 3.29 -7.12 -3.46
N ILE A 87 4.29 -8.01 -3.39
CA ILE A 87 4.78 -8.76 -4.56
C ILE A 87 3.73 -9.77 -5.04
N ALA A 88 3.06 -10.47 -4.12
CA ALA A 88 2.00 -11.41 -4.47
C ALA A 88 0.77 -10.73 -5.09
N PHE A 89 0.49 -9.47 -4.71
CA PHE A 89 -0.68 -8.76 -5.19
C PHE A 89 -0.59 -8.42 -6.69
N PRO A 90 -1.64 -8.69 -7.49
CA PRO A 90 -1.63 -8.44 -8.93
C PRO A 90 -1.77 -6.93 -9.21
N SER A 91 -0.65 -6.23 -9.30
CA SER A 91 -0.57 -4.80 -9.63
C SER A 91 0.63 -4.51 -10.54
N THR A 92 0.68 -3.30 -11.11
CA THR A 92 1.80 -2.87 -11.96
C THR A 92 3.10 -2.76 -11.15
N TRP A 93 4.23 -3.04 -11.79
CA TRP A 93 5.54 -2.98 -11.12
C TRP A 93 5.86 -1.61 -10.52
N ARG A 94 5.42 -0.52 -11.17
CA ARG A 94 5.58 0.84 -10.62
C ARG A 94 4.84 1.00 -9.29
N HIS A 95 3.59 0.52 -9.21
CA HIS A 95 2.80 0.56 -7.99
C HIS A 95 3.41 -0.31 -6.89
N LYS A 96 3.92 -1.50 -7.25
CA LYS A 96 4.66 -2.36 -6.32
C LYS A 96 5.89 -1.68 -5.75
N LEU A 97 6.74 -1.07 -6.59
CA LEU A 97 7.96 -0.39 -6.11
C LEU A 97 7.64 0.75 -5.14
N VAL A 98 6.58 1.53 -5.41
CA VAL A 98 6.11 2.56 -4.47
C VAL A 98 5.64 1.93 -3.16
N GLY A 99 4.89 0.83 -3.21
CA GLY A 99 4.44 0.11 -2.02
C GLY A 99 5.58 -0.47 -1.20
N LEU A 100 6.58 -1.05 -1.85
CA LEU A 100 7.79 -1.58 -1.20
C LEU A 100 8.59 -0.46 -0.53
N ALA A 101 8.84 0.64 -1.23
CA ALA A 101 9.62 1.75 -0.69
C ALA A 101 8.89 2.49 0.44
N ALA A 102 7.63 2.89 0.22
CA ALA A 102 6.83 3.57 1.23
C ALA A 102 6.58 2.68 2.45
N GLY A 103 6.31 1.39 2.20
CA GLY A 103 6.10 0.42 3.25
C GLY A 103 7.34 0.15 4.09
N PHE A 104 8.51 0.06 3.45
CA PHE A 104 9.79 -0.05 4.15
C PHE A 104 10.02 1.15 5.07
N VAL A 105 9.81 2.37 4.58
CA VAL A 105 9.97 3.59 5.38
C VAL A 105 9.00 3.63 6.54
N ALA A 106 7.74 3.27 6.34
CA ALA A 106 6.72 3.24 7.40
C ALA A 106 7.09 2.24 8.51
N VAL A 107 7.37 0.98 8.15
CA VAL A 107 7.73 -0.08 9.10
C VAL A 107 9.01 0.27 9.85
N GLN A 108 10.05 0.74 9.15
CA GLN A 108 11.31 1.10 9.82
C GLN A 108 11.16 2.34 10.69
N GLY A 109 10.35 3.33 10.27
CA GLY A 109 10.04 4.50 11.08
C GLY A 109 9.36 4.12 12.39
N LEU A 110 8.32 3.28 12.34
CA LEU A 110 7.66 2.80 13.55
C LEU A 110 8.58 1.91 14.39
N ASN A 111 9.44 1.12 13.76
CA ASN A 111 10.41 0.30 14.47
C ASN A 111 11.46 1.15 15.23
N VAL A 112 11.88 2.30 14.69
CA VAL A 112 12.73 3.26 15.42
C VAL A 112 12.02 3.77 16.67
N VAL A 113 10.75 4.17 16.53
CA VAL A 113 9.93 4.61 17.68
C VAL A 113 9.84 3.50 18.73
N ARG A 114 9.60 2.25 18.31
CA ARG A 114 9.61 1.07 19.17
C ARG A 114 10.90 0.94 19.96
N VAL A 115 12.05 0.94 19.28
CA VAL A 115 13.36 0.74 19.91
C VAL A 115 13.65 1.83 20.93
N ILE A 116 13.40 3.10 20.59
CA ILE A 116 13.63 4.24 21.50
C ILE A 116 12.68 4.15 22.71
N SER A 117 11.41 3.79 22.49
CA SER A 117 10.45 3.62 23.58
C SER A 117 10.88 2.52 24.54
N LEU A 118 11.31 1.38 24.01
CA LEU A 118 11.81 0.25 24.80
C LEU A 118 13.11 0.60 25.54
N PHE A 119 13.98 1.41 24.96
CA PHE A 119 15.18 1.91 25.63
C PHE A 119 14.85 2.70 26.90
N TYR A 120 13.84 3.57 26.88
CA TYR A 120 13.41 4.31 28.07
C TYR A 120 12.58 3.46 29.04
N LEU A 121 11.67 2.63 28.55
CA LEU A 121 10.89 1.73 29.39
C LEU A 121 11.78 0.75 30.16
N GLY A 122 12.83 0.23 29.52
CA GLY A 122 13.78 -0.67 30.16
C GLY A 122 14.57 -0.02 31.30
N GLN A 123 14.88 1.27 31.19
CA GLN A 123 15.53 2.03 32.27
C GLN A 123 14.59 2.29 33.45
N TRP A 124 13.28 2.39 33.20
CA TRP A 124 12.29 2.71 34.22
C TRP A 124 11.73 1.48 34.93
N ASN A 125 11.30 0.46 34.19
CA ASN A 125 10.67 -0.74 34.73
C ASN A 125 10.72 -1.94 33.76
N THR A 126 11.40 -3.01 34.17
CA THR A 126 11.55 -4.23 33.37
C THR A 126 10.22 -4.96 33.10
N GLN A 127 9.27 -4.93 34.02
CA GLN A 127 7.97 -5.59 33.83
C GLN A 127 7.16 -4.89 32.73
N VAL A 128 7.14 -3.55 32.72
CA VAL A 128 6.49 -2.77 31.66
C VAL A 128 7.23 -2.94 30.34
N PHE A 129 8.56 -2.97 30.36
CA PHE A 129 9.37 -3.29 29.18
C PHE A 129 8.97 -4.64 28.58
N ASN A 130 8.88 -5.70 29.37
CA ASN A 130 8.53 -7.04 28.87
C ASN A 130 7.14 -7.06 28.25
N PHE A 131 6.15 -6.47 28.93
CA PHE A 131 4.80 -6.34 28.39
C PHE A 131 4.80 -5.57 27.06
N ALA A 132 5.49 -4.44 27.01
CA ALA A 132 5.54 -3.61 25.83
C ALA A 132 6.26 -4.30 24.66
N HIS A 133 7.36 -4.98 24.96
CA HIS A 133 8.21 -5.68 24.01
C HIS A 133 7.50 -6.88 23.38
N GLU A 134 6.84 -7.71 24.20
CA GLU A 134 6.23 -8.97 23.76
C GLU A 134 4.85 -8.79 23.14
N TYR A 135 4.04 -7.85 23.66
CA TYR A 135 2.63 -7.74 23.28
C TYR A 135 2.31 -6.43 22.58
N LEU A 136 2.57 -5.29 23.22
CA LEU A 136 2.11 -3.99 22.72
C LEU A 136 2.74 -3.66 21.36
N TRP A 137 4.08 -3.65 21.30
CA TRP A 137 4.80 -3.32 20.08
C TRP A 137 4.62 -4.37 18.99
N GLN A 138 4.47 -5.63 19.37
CA GLN A 138 4.17 -6.70 18.41
C GLN A 138 2.81 -6.47 17.74
N ALA A 139 1.78 -6.12 18.51
CA ALA A 139 0.46 -5.79 17.98
C ALA A 139 0.51 -4.53 17.10
N LEU A 140 1.21 -3.47 17.53
CA LEU A 140 1.32 -2.22 16.79
C LEU A 140 2.05 -2.38 15.45
N ILE A 141 3.14 -3.14 15.39
CA ILE A 141 3.86 -3.40 14.13
C ILE A 141 3.01 -4.25 13.17
N MET A 142 2.27 -5.25 13.67
CA MET A 142 1.34 -6.02 12.83
C MET A 142 0.19 -5.16 12.29
N LEU A 143 -0.33 -4.26 13.12
CA LEU A 143 -1.34 -3.29 12.70
C LEU A 143 -0.78 -2.34 11.64
N ASP A 144 0.45 -1.84 11.81
CA ASP A 144 1.11 -0.96 10.84
C ASP A 144 1.26 -1.64 9.47
N VAL A 145 1.77 -2.87 9.43
CA VAL A 145 1.87 -3.65 8.18
C VAL A 145 0.51 -3.77 7.48
N LEU A 146 -0.55 -4.06 8.24
CA LEU A 146 -1.91 -4.15 7.70
C LEU A 146 -2.40 -2.81 7.16
N VAL A 147 -2.24 -1.72 7.93
CA VAL A 147 -2.68 -0.37 7.55
C VAL A 147 -1.94 0.10 6.30
N VAL A 148 -0.62 -0.01 6.28
CA VAL A 148 0.23 0.34 5.13
C VAL A 148 -0.20 -0.45 3.89
N TRP A 149 -0.43 -1.75 4.03
CA TRP A 149 -0.88 -2.58 2.92
C TRP A 149 -2.27 -2.15 2.41
N LEU A 150 -3.24 -1.90 3.30
CA LEU A 150 -4.58 -1.44 2.92
C LEU A 150 -4.56 -0.08 2.22
N LEU A 151 -3.78 0.87 2.75
CA LEU A 151 -3.61 2.20 2.14
C LEU A 151 -2.98 2.09 0.75
N TRP A 152 -1.98 1.23 0.59
CA TRP A 152 -1.33 0.98 -0.69
C TRP A 152 -2.27 0.32 -1.72
N VAL A 153 -3.05 -0.68 -1.32
CA VAL A 153 -4.06 -1.31 -2.20
C VAL A 153 -5.10 -0.27 -2.63
N ARG A 154 -5.60 0.53 -1.69
CA ARG A 154 -6.58 1.61 -1.98
C ARG A 154 -6.02 2.70 -2.88
N ALA A 155 -4.73 3.02 -2.77
CA ALA A 155 -4.08 3.97 -3.67
C ALA A 155 -3.99 3.42 -5.11
N GLY A 156 -3.78 2.11 -5.26
CA GLY A 156 -3.72 1.45 -6.57
C GLY A 156 -5.08 1.25 -7.24
N SER A 157 -6.18 1.19 -6.48
CA SER A 157 -7.54 1.10 -7.04
C SER A 157 -8.08 2.45 -7.53
N LYS A 158 -7.42 3.57 -7.19
CA LYS A 158 -7.75 4.89 -7.73
C LYS A 158 -7.02 5.09 -9.08
N SER A 159 -7.65 4.68 -10.17
CA SER A 159 -7.35 5.13 -11.54
C SER A 159 -8.65 5.63 -12.19
N PRO A 160 -8.57 6.58 -13.14
CA PRO A 160 -9.39 7.80 -13.17
C PRO A 160 -10.82 7.57 -13.66
N GLU A 161 -11.78 7.57 -12.75
CA GLU A 161 -13.20 7.75 -13.06
C GLU A 161 -13.53 9.25 -13.11
N ALA A 162 -12.81 10.00 -13.95
CA ALA A 162 -13.08 11.42 -14.19
C ALA A 162 -12.70 11.82 -15.63
N SER A 163 -13.13 11.01 -16.59
CA SER A 163 -13.30 11.43 -17.99
C SER A 163 -14.19 10.40 -18.68
N GLY A 164 -15.41 10.22 -18.18
CA GLY A 164 -16.49 9.79 -19.05
C GLY A 164 -16.66 10.85 -20.15
N PRO A 165 -16.98 10.46 -21.40
CA PRO A 165 -17.34 11.44 -22.43
C PRO A 165 -18.38 12.41 -21.85
N PRO A 166 -18.33 13.72 -22.19
CA PRO A 166 -19.39 14.64 -21.78
C PRO A 166 -20.73 13.99 -22.16
N ALA A 167 -21.67 13.99 -21.21
CA ALA A 167 -23.00 13.46 -21.46
C ALA A 167 -23.54 14.06 -22.77
N PRO A 168 -24.21 13.27 -23.62
CA PRO A 168 -24.90 13.82 -24.78
C PRO A 168 -25.80 14.96 -24.30
N PRO A 169 -25.96 16.06 -25.06
CA PRO A 169 -26.88 17.13 -24.69
C PRO A 169 -28.26 16.54 -24.38
N GLU A 170 -28.75 16.75 -23.16
CA GLU A 170 -30.08 16.28 -22.71
C GLU A 170 -31.23 17.08 -23.32
N ASP A 171 -30.94 18.10 -24.12
CA ASP A 171 -31.98 18.82 -24.84
C ASP A 171 -32.35 18.07 -26.13
N PRO A 172 -33.61 17.60 -26.29
CA PRO A 172 -34.07 17.15 -27.59
C PRO A 172 -33.88 18.31 -28.59
N PRO A 173 -33.50 18.03 -29.85
CA PRO A 173 -33.35 19.07 -30.85
C PRO A 173 -34.64 19.88 -30.89
N ALA A 174 -34.52 21.20 -30.71
CA ALA A 174 -35.65 22.12 -30.80
C ALA A 174 -36.42 21.80 -32.07
N PRO A 175 -37.76 21.63 -32.01
CA PRO A 175 -38.54 21.33 -33.21
C PRO A 175 -38.25 22.41 -34.26
N PRO A 176 -38.12 22.03 -35.54
CA PRO A 176 -37.81 23.00 -36.59
C PRO A 176 -38.85 24.11 -36.53
N ALA A 177 -38.38 25.35 -36.43
CA ALA A 177 -39.23 26.52 -36.47
C ALA A 177 -40.15 26.39 -37.67
N ARG A 178 -41.47 26.25 -37.42
CA ARG A 178 -42.47 26.26 -38.49
C ARG A 178 -42.36 27.61 -39.19
N SER A 179 -41.69 27.62 -40.33
CA SER A 179 -41.80 28.72 -41.29
C SER A 179 -43.28 28.78 -41.67
N ALA A 180 -43.96 29.85 -41.26
CA ALA A 180 -45.31 30.14 -41.70
C ALA A 180 -45.27 30.46 -43.20
N ALA A 181 -45.35 29.41 -44.04
CA ALA A 181 -45.55 29.55 -45.46
C ALA A 181 -47.05 29.79 -45.71
N LEU A 182 -47.35 30.91 -46.37
CA LEU A 182 -48.66 31.34 -46.84
C LEU A 182 -49.32 30.25 -47.73
N PRO A 183 -50.67 30.16 -47.77
CA PRO A 183 -51.35 29.14 -48.56
C PRO A 183 -51.21 29.44 -50.06
N GLN A 184 -50.71 28.47 -50.83
CA GLN A 184 -50.83 28.44 -52.29
C GLN A 184 -51.97 27.49 -52.69
N SER A 185 -52.77 27.98 -53.63
CA SER A 185 -53.99 27.41 -54.18
C SER A 185 -53.80 26.02 -54.78
N ALA A 186 -54.77 25.15 -54.52
CA ALA A 186 -54.90 23.84 -55.13
C ALA A 186 -55.35 23.95 -56.60
N ASP A 187 -54.76 23.11 -57.46
CA ASP A 187 -55.41 22.64 -58.69
C ASP A 187 -55.16 21.14 -58.88
N PRO A 188 -56.13 20.36 -59.42
CA PRO A 188 -56.17 18.90 -59.28
C PRO A 188 -55.83 18.17 -60.59
N LEU A 189 -54.96 17.15 -60.54
CA LEU A 189 -54.77 16.16 -61.62
C LEU A 189 -54.59 14.77 -60.98
N VAL A 190 -55.61 13.90 -61.03
CA VAL A 190 -55.78 12.82 -62.01
C VAL A 190 -54.60 11.84 -62.00
N SER A 191 -54.77 10.70 -61.32
CA SER A 191 -53.88 9.55 -61.42
C SER A 191 -54.56 8.44 -62.22
N ALA A 192 -53.90 8.02 -63.29
CA ALA A 192 -54.38 7.03 -64.24
C ALA A 192 -53.99 5.59 -63.79
N SER A 193 -55.01 4.72 -63.88
CA SER A 193 -54.96 3.30 -64.27
C SER A 193 -54.01 2.33 -63.56
N LEU A 194 -54.59 1.52 -62.66
CA LEU A 194 -54.18 0.15 -62.38
C LEU A 194 -54.72 -0.77 -63.50
N ASP A 195 -53.83 -1.39 -64.25
CA ASP A 195 -54.15 -2.38 -65.28
C ASP A 195 -54.26 -3.77 -64.63
N LEU A 196 -55.44 -4.38 -64.75
CA LEU A 196 -55.80 -5.71 -64.25
C LEU A 196 -56.19 -6.58 -65.43
N THR A 197 -55.24 -7.31 -65.98
CA THR A 197 -55.49 -8.35 -67.00
C THR A 197 -55.55 -9.73 -66.33
N PRO A 198 -56.69 -10.45 -66.39
CA PRO A 198 -56.78 -11.84 -65.95
C PRO A 198 -56.46 -12.83 -67.08
N PRO A 199 -55.99 -14.05 -66.77
CA PRO A 199 -55.67 -15.05 -67.79
C PRO A 199 -56.91 -15.81 -68.26
N VAL A 200 -56.90 -16.26 -69.53
CA VAL A 200 -57.94 -17.12 -70.12
C VAL A 200 -57.37 -18.51 -70.41
N ARG A 201 -58.07 -19.49 -69.82
CA ARG A 201 -58.09 -20.97 -69.98
C ARG A 201 -56.95 -21.80 -69.38
#